data_AF-A0A1B3NQN5-F1
#
_entry.id   AF-A0A1B3NQN5-F1
#
_cell.length_a   1.000
_cell.length_b   1.000
_cell.length_c   1.000
_cell.angle_alpha   90.00
_cell.angle_beta   90.00
_cell.angle_gamma   90.00
#
_symmetry.space_group_name_H-M   'P 1'
#
loop_
_entity.id
_entity.type
_entity.pdbx_description
1 polymer ?
#
loop_
_entity_poly.entity_id
_entity_poly.type
_entity_poly.pdbx_seq_one_letter_code
_entity_poly.pdbx_strand_id
1 'polypeptide(L)' 'MKDLPPSTALWLALGSHVRHVHTDYEQLLADGYDREAARFFVVEETDSVLAGWGCQRSVAELPEVEEEAIRTRISRR' A
#
# COMPACT_ATOMS: atom_id res chain seq x y z
N MET A 1 5.47 20.79 6.62
CA MET A 1 4.69 19.59 6.21
C MET A 1 4.60 19.63 4.70
N LYS A 2 4.78 18.50 3.98
CA LYS A 2 4.57 18.50 2.53
C LYS A 2 3.08 18.73 2.27
N ASP A 3 2.75 19.70 1.43
CA ASP A 3 1.38 19.96 1.03
C ASP A 3 0.97 18.89 0.01
N LEU A 4 -0.01 18.07 0.38
CA LEU A 4 -0.53 16.99 -0.46
C LEU A 4 -1.96 17.37 -0.87
N PRO A 5 -2.39 17.01 -2.09
CA PRO A 5 -3.80 17.11 -2.44
C PRO A 5 -4.66 16.43 -1.36
N PRO A 6 -5.77 17.04 -0.90
CA PRO A 6 -6.59 16.49 0.17
C PRO A 6 -7.03 15.04 -0.05
N SER A 7 -7.32 14.66 -1.30
CA SER A 7 -7.67 13.29 -1.69
C SER A 7 -6.52 12.30 -1.45
N THR A 8 -5.29 12.69 -1.77
CA THR A 8 -4.09 11.88 -1.51
C THR A 8 -3.84 11.73 -0.02
N ALA A 9 -3.94 12.82 0.74
CA ALA A 9 -3.76 12.80 2.18
C ALA A 9 -4.80 11.89 2.86
N LEU A 10 -6.08 12.00 2.45
CA LEU A 10 -7.17 11.17 2.94
C LEU A 10 -6.93 9.68 2.61
N TRP A 11 -6.49 9.37 1.39
CA TRP A 11 -6.20 7.99 1.00
C TRP A 11 -5.10 7.36 1.85
N LEU A 12 -4.00 8.08 2.07
CA LEU A 12 -2.90 7.60 2.90
C LEU A 12 -3.33 7.40 4.36
N ALA A 13 -4.13 8.33 4.90
CA ALA A 13 -4.66 8.22 6.26
C ALA A 13 -5.62 7.03 6.40
N LEU A 14 -6.50 6.83 5.42
CA LEU A 14 -7.45 5.72 5.38
C LEU A 14 -6.73 4.37 5.31
N GLY A 15 -5.80 4.19 4.38
CA GLY A 15 -5.01 2.96 4.28
C GLY A 15 -4.15 2.70 5.52
N SER A 16 -3.66 3.76 6.18
CA SER A 16 -3.00 3.63 7.48
C SER A 16 -3.97 3.15 8.56
N HIS A 17 -5.15 3.75 8.66
CA HIS A 17 -6.16 3.36 9.64
C HIS A 17 -6.57 1.89 9.48
N VAL A 18 -6.88 1.46 8.25
CA VAL A 18 -7.26 0.07 7.96
C VAL A 18 -6.16 -0.89 8.37
N ARG A 19 -4.92 -0.64 7.95
CA ARG A 19 -3.78 -1.48 8.32
C ARG A 19 -3.57 -1.56 9.84
N HIS A 20 -3.82 -0.50 10.60
CA HIS A 20 -3.59 -0.54 12.05
C HIS A 20 -4.75 -1.16 12.84
N VAL A 21 -5.99 -1.06 12.34
CA VAL A 21 -7.20 -1.37 13.12
C VAL A 21 -7.93 -2.62 12.63
N HIS A 22 -7.76 -2.96 11.35
CA HIS A 22 -8.54 -4.01 10.68
C HIS A 22 -7.67 -5.15 10.13
N THR A 23 -6.40 -5.23 10.53
CA THR A 23 -5.48 -6.32 10.17
C THR A 23 -4.57 -6.68 11.34
N ASP A 24 -3.82 -7.76 11.19
CA ASP A 24 -2.85 -8.23 12.19
C ASP A 24 -1.55 -7.41 12.25
N TYR A 25 -1.51 -6.21 11.66
CA TYR A 25 -0.29 -5.39 11.57
C TYR A 25 0.35 -5.10 12.93
N GLU A 26 -0.46 -4.75 13.93
CA GLU A 26 0.06 -4.46 15.28
C GLU A 26 0.61 -5.71 15.96
N GLN A 27 -0.01 -6.87 15.71
CA GLN A 27 0.47 -8.15 16.23
C GLN A 27 1.82 -8.52 15.59
N LEU A 28 1.94 -8.37 14.27
CA LEU A 28 3.21 -8.61 13.56
C LEU A 28 4.34 -7.70 14.07
N LEU A 29 4.05 -6.44 14.37
CA LEU A 29 5.04 -5.55 15.00
C LEU A 29 5.42 -5.99 16.41
N ALA A 30 4.45 -6.45 17.22
CA ALA A 30 4.70 -6.98 18.56
C ALA A 30 5.54 -8.27 18.52
N ASP A 31 5.36 -9.08 17.48
CA ASP A 31 6.11 -10.32 17.25
C ASP A 31 7.54 -10.08 16.71
N GLY A 32 7.91 -8.81 16.47
CA GLY A 32 9.26 -8.41 16.09
C GLY A 32 9.51 -8.39 14.58
N TYR A 33 8.47 -8.49 13.75
CA TYR A 33 8.61 -8.24 12.32
C TYR A 33 8.95 -6.78 12.07
N ASP A 34 9.80 -6.53 11.07
CA ASP A 34 10.02 -5.16 10.62
C ASP A 34 8.76 -4.60 9.94
N ARG A 35 8.73 -3.28 9.77
CA ARG A 35 7.56 -2.58 9.24
C ARG A 35 7.28 -2.90 7.77
N GLU A 36 8.29 -3.26 6.99
CA GLU A 36 8.15 -3.59 5.58
C GLU A 36 7.53 -4.98 5.43
N ALA A 37 8.07 -5.97 6.13
CA ALA A 37 7.52 -7.32 6.21
C ALA A 37 6.08 -7.30 6.74
N ALA A 38 5.81 -6.58 7.84
CA ALA A 38 4.47 -6.47 8.38
C ALA A 38 3.48 -5.81 7.39
N ARG A 39 3.92 -4.82 6.60
CA ARG A 39 3.08 -4.21 5.55
C ARG A 39 2.83 -5.17 4.40
N PHE A 40 3.82 -5.96 4.02
CA PHE A 40 3.70 -6.96 2.98
C PHE A 40 2.65 -8.03 3.34
N PHE A 41 2.69 -8.56 4.58
CA PHE A 41 1.75 -9.60 5.00
C PHE A 41 0.28 -9.13 5.05
N VAL A 42 0.03 -7.88 5.44
CA VAL A 42 -1.33 -7.36 5.63
C VAL A 42 -1.89 -6.63 4.41
N VAL A 43 -1.15 -6.59 3.29
CA VAL A 43 -1.55 -5.77 2.12
C VAL A 43 -2.86 -6.27 1.50
N GLU A 44 -3.02 -7.58 1.34
CA GLU A 44 -4.23 -8.19 0.76
C GLU A 44 -5.45 -8.03 1.68
N GLU A 45 -5.25 -8.18 2.99
CA GLU A 45 -6.29 -7.97 3.99
C GLU A 45 -6.74 -6.49 4.02
N THR A 46 -5.77 -5.57 3.94
CA THR A 46 -6.04 -4.12 3.86
C THR A 46 -6.89 -3.80 2.63
N ASP A 47 -6.53 -4.32 1.45
CA ASP A 47 -7.31 -4.14 0.22
C ASP A 47 -8.68 -4.80 0.30
N SER A 48 -8.80 -5.96 0.95
CA SER A 48 -10.08 -6.65 1.14
C SER A 48 -11.05 -5.82 1.99
N VAL A 49 -10.58 -5.21 3.07
CA VAL A 49 -11.39 -4.31 3.91
C VAL A 49 -11.83 -3.07 3.13
N LEU A 50 -10.90 -2.42 2.42
CA LEU A 50 -11.19 -1.24 1.61
C LEU A 50 -12.20 -1.54 0.48
N ALA A 51 -12.04 -2.67 -0.21
CA ALA A 51 -12.98 -3.15 -1.22
C ALA A 51 -14.36 -3.43 -0.61
N GLY A 52 -14.42 -4.01 0.60
CA GLY A 52 -15.66 -4.19 1.35
C GLY A 52 -16.39 -2.88 1.67
N TRP A 53 -15.66 -1.77 1.80
CA TRP A 53 -16.22 -0.42 1.95
C TRP A 53 -16.57 0.27 0.61
N GLY A 54 -16.33 -0.40 -0.52
CA GLY A 54 -16.61 0.11 -1.86
C GLY A 54 -15.47 0.93 -2.47
N CYS A 55 -14.26 0.88 -1.90
CA CYS A 55 -13.10 1.53 -2.51
C CYS A 55 -12.66 0.75 -3.77
N GLN A 56 -12.40 1.46 -4.88
CA GLN A 56 -11.91 0.86 -6.12
C GLN A 56 -10.39 0.97 -6.30
N ARG A 57 -9.73 1.73 -5.42
CA ARG A 57 -8.29 1.94 -5.44
C ARG A 57 -7.63 0.91 -4.54
N SER A 58 -6.51 0.33 -4.98
CA SER A 58 -5.69 -0.58 -4.17
C SER A 58 -4.55 0.16 -3.46
N VAL A 59 -4.17 -0.30 -2.27
CA VAL A 59 -2.93 0.14 -1.59
C VAL A 59 -1.69 -0.59 -2.10
N ALA A 60 -1.89 -1.73 -2.78
CA ALA A 60 -0.86 -2.55 -3.40
C ALA A 60 -0.48 -2.11 -4.82
N GLU A 61 -1.05 -1.01 -5.35
CA GLU A 61 -0.66 -0.41 -6.64
C GLU A 61 0.83 0.01 -6.62
N LEU A 62 1.70 -0.99 -6.77
CA LEU A 62 3.00 -0.84 -7.40
C LEU A 62 2.67 -0.48 -8.84
N PRO A 63 3.11 0.66 -9.36
CA PRO A 63 2.93 0.90 -10.76
C PRO A 63 3.76 -0.19 -11.47
N GLU A 64 3.14 -1.03 -12.29
CA GLU A 64 3.80 -2.00 -13.20
C GLU A 64 4.78 -1.33 -14.20
N VAL A 65 5.09 -0.05 -14.02
CA VAL A 65 5.82 0.82 -14.95
C VAL A 65 7.34 0.77 -14.80
N GLU A 66 7.92 0.03 -13.86
CA GLU A 66 9.39 -0.12 -13.83
C GLU A 66 9.91 -1.19 -14.79
N GLU A 67 9.23 -2.33 -14.96
CA GLU A 67 9.68 -3.36 -15.91
C GLU A 67 9.54 -2.94 -17.37
N GLU A 68 8.44 -2.26 -17.73
CA GLU A 68 8.23 -1.79 -19.10
C GLU A 68 9.13 -0.58 -19.45
N ALA A 69 9.39 0.31 -18.49
CA ALA A 69 10.30 1.44 -18.68
C ALA A 69 11.78 1.00 -18.76
N ILE A 70 12.19 -0.04 -18.02
CA ILE A 70 13.53 -0.62 -18.11
C ILE A 70 13.71 -1.34 -19.45
N ARG A 71 12.73 -2.15 -19.89
CA ARG A 71 12.76 -2.86 -21.18
C ARG A 71 12.86 -1.90 -22.36
N THR A 72 12.10 -0.81 -22.33
CA THR A 72 12.11 0.21 -23.39
C THR A 72 13.43 0.97 -23.48
N ARG A 73 14.13 1.17 -22.36
CA ARG A 73 15.45 1.84 -22.33
C ARG A 73 16.60 0.94 -22.80
N ILE A 74 16.51 -0.38 -22.58
CA ILE A 74 17.50 -1.35 -23.05
C ILE A 74 17.35 -1.61 -24.56
N SER A 75 16.12 -1.65 -25.09
CA SER A 75 15.85 -1.90 -26.52
C SER A 75 16.23 -0.74 -27.46
N ARG A 76 16.50 0.46 -26.94
CA ARG A 76 16.89 1.64 -27.73
C ARG A 76 18.41 1.93 -27.70
N ARG A 77 19.23 1.00 -27.21
CA ARG A 77 20.70 1.08 -27.26
C ARG A 77 21.29 0.08 -28.25
#